data_AF-A0A2N3G1R5-F1
#
_entry.id   AF-A0A2N3G1R5-F1
#
_cell.length_a   1.000
_cell.length_b   1.000
_cell.length_c   1.000
_cell.angle_alpha   90.00
_cell.angle_beta   90.00
_cell.angle_gamma   90.00
#
_symmetry.space_group_name_H-M   'P 1'
#
loop_
_entity.id
_entity.type
_entity.pdbx_description
1 polymer ?
#
loop_
_entity_poly.entity_id
_entity_poly.type
_entity_poly.pdbx_seq_one_letter_code
_entity_poly.pdbx_strand_id
1 'polypeptide(L)'
;MKGGVDVRELDDHQAQIVASLMRNSPASAVVQTLAGQGASIVEAEHAALEAARSPNLSREDIQTMGQSRDPFVRAVIASRADCPLGLLVALADDHSLDVRLAVAGNVHAIPSILEVLAQDKHVAVVRQLATNPALPHPALVNLAAHKDRKVRKTAGAALIARANGAPTSPDHATPELRDRVFEDARTAREQAAGPSVAAPPQY
;
A
#
# COMPACT_ATOMS: atom_id res chain seq x y z
N MET A 1 -3.78 18.77 -53.12
CA MET A 1 -3.65 17.74 -52.07
C MET A 1 -2.52 18.13 -51.12
N LYS A 2 -2.82 18.94 -50.11
CA LYS A 2 -2.00 19.14 -48.91
C LYS A 2 -2.98 19.44 -47.78
N GLY A 3 -3.07 18.54 -46.81
CA GLY A 3 -3.86 18.72 -45.60
C GLY A 3 -2.97 18.31 -44.44
N GLY A 4 -2.01 19.16 -44.10
CA GLY A 4 -1.31 19.07 -42.82
C GLY A 4 -2.26 19.64 -41.78
N VAL A 5 -2.68 18.82 -40.82
CA VAL A 5 -3.42 19.30 -39.66
C VAL A 5 -2.39 19.87 -38.70
N ASP A 6 -2.50 21.18 -38.48
CA ASP A 6 -1.62 21.98 -37.64
C ASP A 6 -1.78 21.56 -36.17
N VAL A 7 -0.65 21.38 -35.47
CA VAL A 7 -0.55 20.82 -34.10
C VAL A 7 -0.45 21.94 -33.07
N ARG A 8 -1.05 23.10 -33.35
CA ARG A 8 -0.89 24.31 -32.52
C ARG A 8 -2.20 25.09 -32.50
N GLU A 9 -3.00 24.84 -31.48
CA GLU A 9 -3.80 25.83 -30.73
C GLU A 9 -4.83 25.04 -29.92
N LEU A 10 -4.44 24.75 -28.67
CA LEU A 10 -5.43 24.50 -27.62
C LEU A 10 -6.17 25.84 -27.47
N ASP A 11 -7.35 25.97 -28.07
CA ASP A 11 -8.15 27.19 -27.92
C ASP A 11 -8.33 27.48 -26.43
N ASP A 12 -8.00 28.70 -26.00
CA ASP A 12 -8.05 29.13 -24.60
C ASP A 12 -9.41 28.85 -23.92
N HIS A 13 -10.46 28.73 -24.74
CA HIS A 13 -11.81 28.35 -24.31
C HIS A 13 -11.92 26.87 -23.87
N GLN A 14 -11.24 25.95 -24.56
CA GLN A 14 -11.18 24.53 -24.20
C GLN A 14 -10.35 24.33 -22.92
N ALA A 15 -9.22 25.04 -22.81
CA ALA A 15 -8.40 25.04 -21.59
C ALA A 15 -9.15 25.65 -20.39
N GLN A 16 -9.95 26.70 -20.60
CA GLN A 16 -10.78 27.30 -19.55
C GLN A 16 -11.96 26.40 -19.14
N ILE A 17 -12.56 25.65 -20.06
CA ILE A 17 -13.61 24.67 -19.74
C ILE A 17 -13.03 23.53 -18.89
N VAL A 18 -11.91 22.95 -19.29
CA VAL A 18 -11.21 21.91 -18.52
C VAL A 18 -10.77 22.45 -17.15
N ALA A 19 -10.19 23.64 -17.09
CA ALA A 19 -9.79 24.27 -15.82
C ALA A 19 -11.00 24.65 -14.93
N SER A 20 -12.17 24.93 -15.50
CA SER A 20 -13.38 25.26 -14.75
C SER A 20 -14.14 24.02 -14.28
N LEU A 21 -14.10 22.93 -15.05
CA LEU A 21 -14.62 21.60 -14.67
C LEU A 21 -13.77 20.96 -13.55
N MET A 22 -12.45 21.11 -13.57
CA MET A 22 -11.54 20.64 -12.51
C MET A 22 -11.76 21.34 -11.16
N ARG A 23 -12.33 22.56 -11.16
CA ARG A 23 -12.55 23.34 -9.93
C ARG A 23 -13.83 22.99 -9.17
N ASN A 24 -14.83 22.34 -9.79
CA ASN A 24 -16.11 22.13 -9.11
C ASN A 24 -17.01 21.00 -9.66
N SER A 25 -16.49 20.05 -10.43
CA SER A 25 -17.30 18.93 -10.95
C SER A 25 -16.68 17.58 -10.62
N PRO A 26 -17.50 16.57 -10.24
CA PRO A 26 -17.00 15.21 -10.04
C PRO A 26 -16.39 14.70 -11.34
N ALA A 27 -15.26 13.99 -11.26
CA ALA A 27 -14.55 13.44 -12.41
C ALA A 27 -15.47 12.67 -13.38
N SER A 28 -16.53 12.05 -12.85
CA SER A 28 -17.63 11.42 -13.60
C SER A 28 -18.26 12.32 -14.69
N ALA A 29 -18.49 13.61 -14.38
CA ALA A 29 -19.13 14.54 -15.31
C ALA A 29 -18.22 14.91 -16.48
N VAL A 30 -16.91 14.99 -16.25
CA VAL A 30 -15.89 15.27 -17.29
C VAL A 30 -15.79 14.10 -18.27
N VAL A 31 -15.78 12.87 -17.75
CA VAL A 31 -15.76 11.65 -18.58
C VAL A 31 -17.05 11.52 -19.41
N GLN A 32 -18.21 11.82 -18.83
CA GLN A 32 -19.50 11.74 -19.54
C GLN A 32 -19.68 12.83 -20.60
N THR A 33 -19.21 14.06 -20.35
CA THR A 33 -19.32 15.16 -21.33
C THR A 33 -18.37 14.98 -22.51
N LEU A 34 -17.14 14.51 -22.27
CA LEU A 34 -16.17 14.27 -23.35
C LEU A 34 -16.54 13.05 -24.21
N ALA A 35 -17.12 12.00 -23.62
CA ALA A 35 -17.64 10.85 -24.37
C ALA A 35 -18.77 11.22 -25.34
N GLY A 36 -19.53 12.29 -25.06
CA GLY A 36 -20.63 12.77 -25.90
C GLY A 36 -20.23 13.68 -27.06
N GLN A 37 -19.00 14.21 -27.10
CA GLN A 37 -18.61 15.29 -28.02
C GLN A 37 -17.71 14.86 -29.20
N GLY A 38 -17.53 13.56 -29.43
CA GLY A 38 -16.70 13.08 -30.54
C GLY A 38 -15.20 13.33 -30.33
N ALA A 39 -14.77 13.40 -29.06
CA ALA A 39 -13.37 13.49 -28.67
C ALA A 39 -12.58 12.32 -29.28
N SER A 40 -11.36 12.61 -29.74
CA SER A 40 -10.44 11.59 -30.20
C SER A 40 -10.22 10.56 -29.09
N ILE A 41 -10.05 9.27 -29.43
CA ILE A 41 -9.75 8.20 -28.46
C ILE A 41 -8.58 8.60 -27.54
N VAL A 42 -7.61 9.33 -28.10
CA VAL A 42 -6.42 9.82 -27.39
C VAL A 42 -6.75 10.91 -26.36
N GLU A 43 -7.73 11.78 -26.65
CA GLU A 43 -8.15 12.85 -25.73
C GLU A 43 -8.95 12.27 -24.56
N ALA A 44 -9.79 11.26 -24.82
CA ALA A 44 -10.52 10.54 -23.79
C ALA A 44 -9.58 9.74 -22.85
N GLU A 45 -8.55 9.09 -23.40
CA GLU A 45 -7.53 8.37 -22.63
C GLU A 45 -6.70 9.32 -21.76
N HIS A 46 -6.27 10.46 -22.31
CA HIS A 46 -5.49 11.45 -21.56
C HIS A 46 -6.32 12.11 -20.45
N ALA A 47 -7.57 12.46 -20.73
CA ALA A 47 -8.49 13.01 -19.74
C ALA A 47 -8.78 12.01 -18.62
N ALA A 48 -8.94 10.72 -18.92
CA ALA A 48 -9.14 9.68 -17.91
C ALA A 48 -7.93 9.52 -16.98
N LEU A 49 -6.71 9.65 -17.52
CA LEU A 49 -5.49 9.60 -16.71
C LEU A 49 -5.38 10.79 -15.75
N GLU A 50 -5.66 12.00 -16.23
CA GLU A 50 -5.68 13.21 -15.40
C GLU A 50 -6.78 13.14 -14.34
N ALA A 51 -7.96 12.66 -14.73
CA ALA A 51 -9.06 12.43 -13.81
C ALA A 51 -8.65 11.46 -12.69
N ALA A 52 -7.96 10.35 -13.00
CA ALA A 52 -7.50 9.36 -12.02
C ALA A 52 -6.46 9.91 -11.01
N ARG A 53 -5.71 10.94 -11.40
CA ARG A 53 -4.72 11.62 -10.53
C ARG A 53 -5.35 12.61 -9.56
N SER A 54 -6.62 12.95 -9.73
CA SER A 54 -7.28 13.95 -8.91
C SER A 54 -7.28 13.53 -7.42
N PRO A 55 -7.06 14.46 -6.47
CA PRO A 55 -7.01 14.08 -5.05
C PRO A 55 -8.39 13.69 -4.49
N ASN A 56 -9.47 14.18 -5.09
CA ASN A 56 -10.84 14.05 -4.57
C ASN A 56 -11.74 13.19 -5.46
N LEU A 57 -11.30 11.98 -5.87
CA LEU A 57 -12.23 11.07 -6.55
C LEU A 57 -13.24 10.48 -5.57
N SER A 58 -14.46 10.31 -6.06
CA SER A 58 -15.43 9.50 -5.34
C SER A 58 -15.02 8.02 -5.36
N ARG A 59 -15.52 7.25 -4.39
CA ARG A 59 -15.26 5.81 -4.33
C ARG A 59 -15.78 5.07 -5.58
N GLU A 60 -16.90 5.53 -6.13
CA GLU A 60 -17.49 4.98 -7.35
C GLU A 60 -16.63 5.27 -8.58
N ASP A 61 -16.06 6.47 -8.68
CA ASP A 61 -15.14 6.82 -9.77
C ASP A 61 -13.85 6.00 -9.69
N ILE A 62 -13.31 5.78 -8.47
CA ILE A 62 -12.14 4.92 -8.26
C ILE A 62 -12.43 3.48 -8.72
N GLN A 63 -13.60 2.95 -8.38
CA GLN A 63 -14.01 1.61 -8.82
C GLN A 63 -14.15 1.53 -10.35
N THR A 64 -14.78 2.53 -10.96
CA THR A 64 -15.00 2.59 -12.41
C THR A 64 -13.67 2.69 -13.15
N MET A 65 -12.78 3.59 -12.73
CA MET A 65 -11.46 3.75 -13.33
C MET A 65 -10.53 2.56 -13.07
N GLY A 66 -10.70 1.87 -11.94
CA GLY A 66 -10.02 0.61 -11.65
C GLY A 66 -10.38 -0.53 -12.62
N GLN A 67 -11.50 -0.41 -13.33
CA GLN A 67 -11.93 -1.34 -14.38
C GLN A 67 -11.68 -0.79 -15.80
N SER A 68 -10.99 0.34 -15.92
CA SER A 68 -10.67 0.94 -17.22
C SER A 68 -9.92 -0.05 -18.12
N ARG A 69 -10.14 0.03 -19.43
CA ARG A 69 -9.38 -0.75 -20.41
C ARG A 69 -7.91 -0.32 -20.47
N ASP A 70 -7.66 0.96 -20.18
CA ASP A 70 -6.31 1.51 -20.16
C ASP A 70 -5.54 1.03 -18.92
N PRO A 71 -4.45 0.26 -19.08
CA PRO A 71 -3.61 -0.16 -17.96
C PRO A 71 -2.96 1.01 -17.21
N PHE A 72 -2.72 2.17 -17.85
CA PHE A 72 -2.13 3.32 -17.18
C PHE A 72 -3.10 3.95 -16.18
N VAL A 73 -4.38 4.08 -16.56
CA VAL A 73 -5.44 4.52 -15.63
C VAL A 73 -5.55 3.56 -14.45
N ARG A 74 -5.58 2.24 -14.70
CA ARG A 74 -5.62 1.23 -13.62
C ARG A 74 -4.38 1.30 -12.72
N ALA A 75 -3.20 1.55 -13.28
CA ALA A 75 -1.95 1.69 -12.52
C ALA A 75 -1.96 2.94 -11.63
N VAL A 76 -2.51 4.06 -12.12
CA VAL A 76 -2.70 5.25 -11.28
C VAL A 76 -3.61 4.93 -10.11
N ILE A 77 -4.76 4.31 -10.35
CA ILE A 77 -5.70 3.90 -9.29
C ILE A 77 -5.05 2.94 -8.28
N ALA A 78 -4.29 1.95 -8.75
CA ALA A 78 -3.55 1.00 -7.91
C ALA A 78 -2.54 1.67 -6.97
N SER A 79 -1.95 2.78 -7.38
CA SER A 79 -0.95 3.52 -6.60
C SER A 79 -1.54 4.42 -5.50
N ARG A 80 -2.87 4.61 -5.49
CA ARG A 80 -3.52 5.55 -4.56
C ARG A 80 -3.67 4.98 -3.16
N ALA A 81 -3.64 5.88 -2.19
CA ALA A 81 -3.84 5.57 -0.77
C ALA A 81 -5.30 5.22 -0.43
N ASP A 82 -6.26 5.76 -1.18
CA ASP A 82 -7.71 5.60 -0.99
C ASP A 82 -8.29 4.44 -1.83
N CYS A 83 -7.43 3.62 -2.45
CA CYS A 83 -7.86 2.47 -3.24
C CYS A 83 -8.59 1.44 -2.35
N PRO A 84 -9.84 1.07 -2.67
CA PRO A 84 -10.57 0.06 -1.90
C PRO A 84 -9.87 -1.28 -1.92
N LEU A 85 -9.85 -1.97 -0.77
CA LEU A 85 -9.17 -3.25 -0.62
C LEU A 85 -9.55 -4.29 -1.70
N GLY A 86 -10.85 -4.47 -1.94
CA GLY A 86 -11.33 -5.45 -2.94
C GLY A 86 -10.86 -5.14 -4.36
N LEU A 87 -10.70 -3.85 -4.69
CA LEU A 87 -10.14 -3.42 -5.96
C LEU A 87 -8.62 -3.67 -5.99
N LEU A 88 -7.90 -3.37 -4.91
CA LEU A 88 -6.46 -3.60 -4.82
C LEU A 88 -6.10 -5.08 -4.96
N VAL A 89 -6.93 -5.99 -4.43
CA VAL A 89 -6.79 -7.44 -4.63
C VAL A 89 -6.92 -7.81 -6.11
N ALA A 90 -7.92 -7.28 -6.80
CA ALA A 90 -8.10 -7.53 -8.23
C ALA A 90 -6.94 -6.97 -9.06
N LEU A 91 -6.44 -5.77 -8.72
CA LEU A 91 -5.31 -5.13 -9.40
C LEU A 91 -3.97 -5.81 -9.12
N ALA A 92 -3.84 -6.53 -8.00
CA ALA A 92 -2.64 -7.32 -7.70
C ALA A 92 -2.47 -8.51 -8.66
N ASP A 93 -3.58 -9.05 -9.20
CA ASP A 93 -3.59 -10.12 -10.21
C ASP A 93 -3.86 -9.58 -11.63
N ASP A 94 -3.71 -8.26 -11.84
CA ASP A 94 -3.94 -7.66 -13.16
C ASP A 94 -3.01 -8.26 -14.21
N HIS A 95 -3.47 -8.33 -15.46
CA HIS A 95 -2.68 -8.88 -16.56
C HIS A 95 -1.49 -7.96 -16.92
N SER A 96 -1.67 -6.65 -16.74
CA SER A 96 -0.66 -5.63 -17.00
C SER A 96 0.44 -5.63 -15.94
N LEU A 97 1.69 -5.65 -16.40
CA LEU A 97 2.86 -5.54 -15.55
C LEU A 97 2.90 -4.19 -14.80
N ASP A 98 2.51 -3.10 -15.47
CA ASP A 98 2.57 -1.75 -14.90
C ASP A 98 1.59 -1.56 -13.74
N VAL A 99 0.43 -2.21 -13.83
CA VAL A 99 -0.57 -2.20 -12.75
C VAL A 99 -0.04 -2.95 -11.53
N ARG A 100 0.50 -4.17 -11.72
CA ARG A 100 1.08 -4.94 -10.61
C ARG A 100 2.29 -4.23 -9.98
N LEU A 101 3.10 -3.53 -10.78
CA LEU A 101 4.18 -2.67 -10.28
C LEU A 101 3.66 -1.53 -9.41
N ALA A 102 2.56 -0.89 -9.81
CA ALA A 102 1.92 0.17 -9.03
C ALA A 102 1.39 -0.35 -7.69
N VAL A 103 0.76 -1.54 -7.66
CA VAL A 103 0.35 -2.18 -6.39
C VAL A 103 1.56 -2.49 -5.52
N ALA A 104 2.61 -3.08 -6.08
CA ALA A 104 3.83 -3.42 -5.34
C ALA A 104 4.55 -2.19 -4.75
N GLY A 105 4.43 -1.03 -5.40
CA GLY A 105 4.96 0.25 -4.94
C GLY A 105 4.04 1.02 -3.98
N ASN A 106 2.79 0.57 -3.77
CA ASN A 106 1.84 1.28 -2.93
C ASN A 106 2.17 1.07 -1.44
N VAL A 107 2.53 2.16 -0.75
CA VAL A 107 2.89 2.16 0.68
C VAL A 107 1.68 1.92 1.59
N HIS A 108 0.46 2.11 1.08
CA HIS A 108 -0.78 1.87 1.79
C HIS A 108 -1.38 0.48 1.49
N ALA A 109 -0.73 -0.31 0.63
CA ALA A 109 -1.15 -1.67 0.38
C ALA A 109 -1.02 -2.53 1.65
N ILE A 110 -2.00 -3.40 1.85
CA ILE A 110 -1.98 -4.28 3.02
C ILE A 110 -0.88 -5.36 2.88
N PRO A 111 -0.24 -5.75 3.99
CA PRO A 111 0.77 -6.80 4.04
C PRO A 111 0.43 -8.07 3.26
N SER A 112 -0.78 -8.60 3.41
CA SER A 112 -1.18 -9.86 2.76
C SER A 112 -1.20 -9.78 1.24
N ILE A 113 -1.54 -8.62 0.65
CA ILE A 113 -1.47 -8.43 -0.81
C ILE A 113 -0.02 -8.39 -1.26
N LEU A 114 0.84 -7.69 -0.50
CA LEU A 114 2.26 -7.59 -0.77
C LEU A 114 2.95 -8.97 -0.69
N GLU A 115 2.55 -9.81 0.25
CA GLU A 115 3.03 -11.20 0.36
C GLU A 115 2.65 -12.06 -0.86
N VAL A 116 1.45 -11.89 -1.41
CA VAL A 116 1.04 -12.55 -2.67
C VAL A 116 1.92 -12.07 -3.82
N LEU A 117 2.16 -10.76 -3.95
CA LEU A 117 3.03 -10.19 -4.98
C LEU A 117 4.50 -10.59 -4.83
N ALA A 118 4.94 -11.05 -3.65
CA ALA A 118 6.29 -11.58 -3.45
C ALA A 118 6.54 -12.86 -4.27
N GLN A 119 5.47 -13.54 -4.67
CA GLN A 119 5.51 -14.74 -5.50
C GLN A 119 5.24 -14.45 -6.99
N ASP A 120 5.17 -13.17 -7.39
CA ASP A 120 4.91 -12.79 -8.79
C ASP A 120 5.99 -13.36 -9.72
N LYS A 121 5.53 -13.87 -10.88
CA LYS A 121 6.38 -14.42 -11.93
C LYS A 121 7.39 -13.41 -12.51
N HIS A 122 7.08 -12.11 -12.44
CA HIS A 122 7.90 -11.04 -12.95
C HIS A 122 8.83 -10.48 -11.86
N VAL A 123 10.13 -10.67 -12.09
CA VAL A 123 11.21 -10.16 -11.22
C VAL A 123 11.12 -8.65 -10.98
N ALA A 124 10.60 -7.87 -11.94
CA ALA A 124 10.44 -6.43 -11.80
C ALA A 124 9.48 -6.07 -10.65
N VAL A 125 8.37 -6.80 -10.51
CA VAL A 125 7.36 -6.60 -9.45
C VAL A 125 7.97 -6.94 -8.10
N VAL A 126 8.61 -8.10 -8.00
CA VAL A 126 9.28 -8.55 -6.76
C VAL A 126 10.40 -7.60 -6.33
N ARG A 127 11.14 -7.03 -7.29
CA ARG A 127 12.17 -6.02 -7.00
C ARG A 127 11.57 -4.71 -6.49
N GLN A 128 10.46 -4.25 -7.08
CA GLN A 128 9.74 -3.06 -6.63
C GLN A 128 9.22 -3.28 -5.20
N LEU A 129 8.63 -4.44 -4.95
CA LEU A 129 8.13 -4.86 -3.66
C LEU A 129 9.20 -4.81 -2.56
N ALA A 130 10.43 -5.23 -2.86
CA ALA A 130 11.55 -5.18 -1.93
C ALA A 130 11.92 -3.76 -1.47
N THR A 131 11.55 -2.73 -2.23
CA THR A 131 11.75 -1.32 -1.84
C THR A 131 10.58 -0.74 -1.03
N ASN A 132 9.44 -1.44 -0.98
CA ASN A 132 8.25 -0.95 -0.31
C ASN A 132 8.40 -1.03 1.22
N PRO A 133 8.27 0.07 1.98
CA PRO A 133 8.32 0.05 3.44
C PRO A 133 7.18 -0.74 4.09
N ALA A 134 6.03 -0.87 3.43
CA ALA A 134 4.88 -1.63 3.92
C ALA A 134 5.07 -3.15 3.84
N LEU A 135 6.08 -3.64 3.11
CA LEU A 135 6.37 -5.07 3.05
C LEU A 135 6.79 -5.59 4.44
N PRO A 136 6.18 -6.66 4.96
CA PRO A 136 6.57 -7.25 6.24
C PRO A 136 8.04 -7.68 6.28
N HIS A 137 8.65 -7.57 7.47
CA HIS A 137 10.04 -7.98 7.66
C HIS A 137 10.31 -9.45 7.26
N PRO A 138 9.46 -10.45 7.61
CA PRO A 138 9.68 -11.83 7.20
C PRO A 138 9.68 -12.00 5.67
N ALA A 139 8.76 -11.33 4.99
CA ALA A 139 8.68 -11.37 3.53
C ALA A 139 9.93 -10.73 2.90
N LEU A 140 10.42 -9.62 3.44
CA LEU A 140 11.64 -8.97 2.96
C LEU A 140 12.89 -9.84 3.16
N VAL A 141 12.99 -10.57 4.27
CA VAL A 141 14.07 -11.54 4.51
C VAL A 141 14.03 -12.67 3.47
N ASN A 142 12.85 -13.18 3.13
CA ASN A 142 12.70 -14.17 2.06
C ASN A 142 13.18 -13.63 0.71
N LEU A 143 12.89 -12.35 0.40
CA LEU A 143 13.38 -11.71 -0.83
C LEU A 143 14.90 -11.52 -0.85
N ALA A 144 15.55 -11.38 0.30
CA ALA A 144 17.01 -11.32 0.38
C ALA A 144 17.69 -12.65 0.00
N ALA A 145 16.97 -13.78 0.09
CA ALA A 145 17.40 -15.10 -0.36
C ALA A 145 16.89 -15.47 -1.77
N HIS A 146 16.22 -14.55 -2.48
CA HIS A 146 15.60 -14.81 -3.77
C HIS A 146 16.61 -15.29 -4.85
N LYS A 147 16.18 -16.10 -5.83
CA LYS A 147 17.06 -16.64 -6.88
C LYS A 147 17.70 -15.56 -7.76
N ASP A 148 16.99 -14.46 -7.99
CA ASP A 148 17.45 -13.33 -8.81
C ASP A 148 18.40 -12.41 -8.03
N ARG A 149 19.58 -12.14 -8.62
CA ARG A 149 20.62 -11.30 -8.01
C ARG A 149 20.17 -9.86 -7.73
N LYS A 150 19.37 -9.26 -8.63
CA LYS A 150 18.90 -7.87 -8.47
C LYS A 150 17.95 -7.77 -7.29
N VAL A 151 17.02 -8.73 -7.17
CA VAL A 151 16.09 -8.80 -6.03
C VAL A 151 16.85 -8.94 -4.71
N ARG A 152 17.80 -9.88 -4.61
CA ARG A 152 18.60 -10.04 -3.38
C ARG A 152 19.33 -8.78 -2.97
N LYS A 153 19.96 -8.09 -3.93
CA LYS A 153 20.70 -6.84 -3.66
C LYS A 153 19.76 -5.76 -3.14
N THR A 154 18.60 -5.59 -3.78
CA THR A 154 17.60 -4.59 -3.37
C THR A 154 17.01 -4.91 -2.00
N ALA A 155 16.61 -6.16 -1.76
CA ALA A 155 16.08 -6.60 -0.47
C ALA A 155 17.12 -6.49 0.66
N GLY A 156 18.36 -6.88 0.41
CA GLY A 156 19.46 -6.72 1.36
C GLY A 156 19.73 -5.25 1.70
N ALA A 157 19.73 -4.37 0.70
CA ALA A 157 19.85 -2.93 0.93
C ALA A 157 18.68 -2.37 1.75
N ALA A 158 17.45 -2.81 1.47
CA ALA A 158 16.27 -2.42 2.24
C ALA A 158 16.32 -2.94 3.68
N LEU A 159 16.81 -4.15 3.93
CA LEU A 159 17.03 -4.67 5.29
C LEU A 159 18.06 -3.85 6.06
N ILE A 160 19.19 -3.52 5.43
CA ILE A 160 20.22 -2.67 6.04
C ILE A 160 19.65 -1.27 6.32
N ALA A 161 18.90 -0.69 5.38
CA ALA A 161 18.27 0.62 5.57
C ALA A 161 17.26 0.61 6.73
N ARG A 162 16.45 -0.46 6.85
CA ARG A 162 15.51 -0.64 7.98
C ARG A 162 16.23 -0.86 9.31
N ALA A 163 17.35 -1.57 9.31
CA ALA A 163 18.17 -1.77 10.50
C ALA A 163 18.83 -0.45 10.97
N ASN A 164 19.28 0.38 10.03
CA ASN A 164 19.91 1.68 10.33
C ASN A 164 18.90 2.79 10.64
N GLY A 165 17.67 2.68 10.12
CA GLY A 165 16.59 3.65 10.33
C GLY A 165 15.64 3.30 11.46
N ALA A 166 15.73 2.10 12.04
CA ALA A 166 15.04 1.79 13.28
C ALA A 166 15.67 2.66 14.38
N PRO A 167 14.89 3.44 15.16
CA PRO A 167 15.40 3.86 16.45
C PRO A 167 15.77 2.57 17.17
N THR A 168 16.99 2.49 17.67
CA THR A 168 17.36 1.55 18.73
C THR A 168 16.52 1.90 19.96
N SER A 169 15.22 1.60 19.93
CA SER A 169 14.44 1.50 21.14
C SER A 169 14.85 0.18 21.76
N PRO A 170 15.47 0.21 22.95
CA PRO A 170 15.84 -1.01 23.63
C PRO A 170 14.54 -1.71 24.04
N ASP A 171 14.11 -2.73 23.29
CA ASP A 171 13.06 -3.67 23.69
C ASP A 171 13.56 -4.62 24.82
N HIS A 172 14.17 -4.01 25.83
CA HIS A 172 14.31 -4.53 27.19
C HIS A 172 13.57 -3.58 28.14
N ALA A 173 12.31 -3.29 27.85
CA ALA A 173 11.43 -2.63 28.80
C ALA A 173 9.98 -3.09 28.66
N THR A 174 9.76 -4.40 28.76
CA THR A 174 8.56 -4.91 29.45
C THR A 174 9.00 -5.68 30.70
N PRO A 175 9.40 -5.02 31.80
CA PRO A 175 9.57 -5.69 33.09
C PRO A 175 8.30 -5.62 33.96
N GLU A 176 7.19 -5.01 33.52
CA GLU A 176 6.09 -4.70 34.46
C GLU A 176 5.08 -5.83 34.72
N LEU A 177 5.21 -6.99 34.07
CA LEU A 177 4.27 -8.12 34.26
C LEU A 177 4.86 -9.36 34.93
N ARG A 178 6.15 -9.35 35.31
CA ARG A 178 6.76 -10.50 36.02
C ARG A 178 6.72 -10.41 37.53
N ASP A 179 6.65 -9.22 38.12
CA ASP A 179 6.82 -9.11 39.58
C ASP A 179 5.53 -9.22 40.40
N ARG A 180 4.35 -8.95 39.82
CA ARG A 180 3.09 -9.03 40.59
C ARG A 180 2.57 -10.45 40.81
N VAL A 181 2.81 -11.37 39.88
CA VAL A 181 2.29 -12.75 39.99
C VAL A 181 3.11 -13.60 40.98
N PHE A 182 4.38 -13.27 41.19
CA PHE A 182 5.25 -14.03 42.08
C PHE A 182 5.26 -13.53 43.54
N GLU A 183 5.10 -12.22 43.79
CA GLU A 183 4.99 -11.66 45.15
C GLU A 183 3.66 -12.05 45.83
N ASP A 184 2.54 -12.02 45.09
CA ASP A 184 1.22 -12.44 45.60
C ASP A 184 1.17 -13.94 45.95
N ALA A 185 1.88 -14.78 45.19
CA ALA A 185 1.98 -16.21 45.48
C ALA A 185 2.87 -16.52 46.69
N ARG A 186 3.83 -15.65 47.01
CA ARG A 186 4.75 -15.82 48.14
C ARG A 186 4.09 -15.39 49.46
N THR A 187 3.41 -14.25 49.44
CA THR A 187 2.66 -13.72 50.59
C THR A 187 1.48 -14.61 50.96
N ALA A 188 0.76 -15.17 49.97
CA ALA A 188 -0.31 -16.14 50.22
C ALA A 188 0.20 -17.43 50.89
N ARG A 189 1.44 -17.85 50.60
CA ARG A 189 2.05 -19.06 51.17
C ARG A 189 2.59 -18.83 52.59
N GLU A 190 3.05 -17.62 52.90
CA GLU A 190 3.45 -17.24 54.26
C GLU A 190 2.25 -17.00 55.19
N GLN A 191 1.14 -16.45 54.69
CA GLN A 191 -0.09 -16.27 55.49
C GLN A 191 -0.84 -17.59 55.75
N ALA A 192 -0.67 -18.60 54.90
CA ALA A 192 -1.22 -19.94 55.13
C ALA A 192 -0.42 -20.76 56.17
N ALA A 193 0.80 -20.34 56.52
CA ALA A 193 1.61 -20.94 57.57
C ALA A 193 1.38 -20.23 58.91
N GLY A 194 0.19 -20.42 59.48
CA GLY A 194 -0.14 -19.99 60.86
C GLY A 194 0.75 -20.66 61.93
N PRO A 195 0.77 -20.14 63.17
CA PRO A 195 1.78 -20.45 64.17
C PRO A 195 1.77 -21.92 64.58
N SER A 196 2.96 -22.52 64.52
CA SER A 196 3.29 -23.86 64.97
C SER A 196 2.74 -24.12 66.38
N VAL A 197 1.86 -25.12 66.47
CA VAL A 197 1.28 -25.65 67.70
C VAL A 197 2.37 -26.09 68.68
N ALA A 198 2.13 -25.78 69.94
CA ALA A 198 2.98 -25.97 71.11
C ALA A 198 3.50 -27.40 71.29
N ALA A 199 4.77 -27.49 71.72
CA ALA A 199 5.40 -28.73 72.19
C ALA A 199 4.84 -29.17 73.57
N PRO A 200 4.69 -30.48 73.84
CA PRO A 200 4.20 -30.97 75.12
C PRO A 200 5.29 -30.95 76.21
N PRO A 201 4.92 -30.85 77.50
CA PRO A 201 5.89 -30.77 78.59
C PRO A 201 6.55 -32.14 78.83
N GLN A 202 7.85 -32.13 79.08
CA GLN A 202 8.56 -33.29 79.59
C GLN A 202 8.38 -33.36 81.11
N TYR A 203 7.94 -34.53 81.59
CA TYR A 203 7.85 -34.89 83.01
C TYR A 203 9.22 -35.22 83.59
#